data_AF-A0A1B6LJQ5-F1
#
_entry.id   AF-A0A1B6LJQ5-F1
#
_cell.length_a   1.000
_cell.length_b   1.000
_cell.length_c   1.000
_cell.angle_alpha   90.00
_cell.angle_beta   90.00
_cell.angle_gamma   90.00
#
_symmetry.space_group_name_H-M   'P 1'
#
loop_
_entity.id
_entity.type
_entity.pdbx_description
1 polymer ?
#
loop_
_entity_poly.entity_id
_entity_poly.type
_entity_poly.pdbx_seq_one_letter_code
_entity_poly.pdbx_strand_id
1 'polypeptide(L)'
;KQLNERYDNKRLLATQYVDEILNLSQIHVESPKPLRYLLDTLNENTLALKQMEISDSLGDFIILHVALKNVDKHTRQLFERKFSDKEYPGLSDFTDFLKDHCKSL
;
A
#
# COMPACT_ATOMS: atom_id res chain seq x y z
N LYS A 1 -4.97 26.74 -24.47
CA LYS A 1 -5.70 25.59 -23.88
C LYS A 1 -4.79 24.43 -23.44
N GLN A 2 -3.45 24.56 -23.36
CA GLN A 2 -2.55 23.44 -23.00
C GLN A 2 -2.34 23.20 -21.50
N LEU A 3 -2.62 24.19 -20.64
CA LEU A 3 -2.40 24.06 -19.19
C LEU A 3 -3.44 23.14 -18.52
N ASN A 4 -4.67 23.12 -19.02
CA ASN A 4 -5.75 22.31 -18.46
C ASN A 4 -5.52 20.81 -18.74
N GLU A 5 -5.19 20.43 -19.98
CA GLU A 5 -5.00 19.01 -20.34
C GLU A 5 -3.85 18.34 -19.56
N ARG A 6 -2.70 19.01 -19.38
CA ARG A 6 -1.58 18.42 -18.64
C ARG A 6 -1.87 18.29 -17.15
N TYR A 7 -2.55 19.27 -16.55
CA TYR A 7 -2.88 19.25 -15.14
C TYR A 7 -4.05 18.30 -14.84
N ASP A 8 -5.03 18.20 -15.73
CA ASP A 8 -6.11 17.22 -15.67
C ASP A 8 -5.56 15.79 -15.76
N ASN A 9 -4.60 15.53 -16.64
CA ASN A 9 -3.95 14.22 -16.72
C ASN A 9 -3.19 13.86 -15.44
N LYS A 10 -2.49 14.80 -14.81
CA LYS A 10 -1.81 14.55 -13.53
C LYS A 10 -2.80 14.26 -12.40
N ARG A 11 -3.88 15.04 -12.29
CA ARG A 11 -4.91 14.82 -11.27
C ARG A 11 -5.62 13.49 -11.47
N LEU A 12 -6.03 13.19 -12.71
CA LEU A 12 -6.67 11.94 -13.07
C LEU A 12 -5.78 10.73 -12.73
N LEU A 13 -4.49 10.81 -13.06
CA LEU A 13 -3.54 9.74 -12.78
C LEU A 13 -3.32 9.54 -11.28
N ALA A 14 -3.16 10.62 -10.52
CA ALA A 14 -3.04 10.54 -9.07
C ALA A 14 -4.31 9.94 -8.42
N THR A 15 -5.49 10.35 -8.89
CA THR A 15 -6.77 9.78 -8.45
C THR A 15 -6.83 8.29 -8.75
N GLN A 16 -6.42 7.86 -9.94
CA GLN A 16 -6.39 6.43 -10.29
C GLN A 16 -5.51 5.64 -9.32
N TYR A 17 -4.30 6.11 -9.00
CA TYR A 17 -3.41 5.42 -8.07
C TYR A 17 -3.98 5.32 -6.65
N VAL A 18 -4.64 6.38 -6.18
CA VAL A 18 -5.32 6.37 -4.88
C VAL A 18 -6.51 5.40 -4.90
N ASP A 19 -7.33 5.43 -5.96
CA ASP A 19 -8.48 4.54 -6.11
C ASP A 19 -8.06 3.07 -6.16
N GLU A 20 -6.95 2.73 -6.83
CA GLU A 20 -6.42 1.37 -6.84
C GLU A 20 -6.03 0.88 -5.44
N ILE A 21 -5.42 1.76 -4.62
CA ILE A 21 -5.08 1.44 -3.22
C ILE A 21 -6.35 1.28 -2.37
N LEU A 22 -7.30 2.20 -2.49
CA LEU A 22 -8.53 2.21 -1.69
C LEU A 22 -9.47 1.04 -2.03
N ASN A 23 -9.46 0.58 -3.28
CA ASN A 23 -10.30 -0.51 -3.77
C ASN A 23 -9.62 -1.89 -3.71
N LEU A 24 -8.47 -2.01 -3.02
CA LEU A 24 -7.84 -3.30 -2.74
C LEU A 24 -8.85 -4.25 -2.05
N SER A 25 -9.01 -5.44 -2.62
CA SER A 25 -9.90 -6.46 -2.07
C SER A 25 -9.35 -7.04 -0.77
N GLN A 26 -10.24 -7.21 0.21
CA GLN A 26 -9.87 -7.86 1.47
C GLN A 26 -9.50 -9.33 1.26
N ILE A 27 -8.35 -9.71 1.79
CA ILE A 27 -7.84 -11.08 1.82
C ILE A 27 -8.40 -11.76 3.07
N HIS A 28 -9.32 -12.70 2.89
CA HIS A 28 -9.96 -13.42 4.00
C HIS A 28 -9.16 -14.64 4.46
N VAL A 29 -8.43 -15.26 3.54
CA VAL A 29 -7.60 -16.45 3.78
C VAL A 29 -6.23 -16.17 3.20
N GLU A 30 -5.21 -16.43 4.02
CA GLU A 30 -3.82 -16.28 3.65
C GLU A 30 -3.51 -17.11 2.39
N SER A 31 -3.09 -16.44 1.32
CA SER A 31 -2.78 -17.06 0.04
C SER A 31 -1.69 -16.27 -0.68
N PRO A 32 -0.71 -16.94 -1.32
CA PRO A 32 0.39 -16.26 -2.00
C PRO A 32 -0.06 -15.30 -3.10
N LYS A 33 -1.07 -15.68 -3.90
CA LYS A 33 -1.48 -14.87 -5.07
C LYS A 33 -2.13 -13.53 -4.66
N PRO A 34 -3.15 -13.50 -3.77
CA PRO A 34 -3.73 -12.24 -3.32
C PRO A 34 -2.75 -11.35 -2.56
N LEU A 35 -1.88 -11.92 -1.71
CA LEU A 35 -0.87 -11.16 -0.98
C LEU A 35 0.15 -10.53 -1.93
N ARG A 36 0.58 -11.28 -2.95
CA ARG A 36 1.49 -10.77 -3.98
C ARG A 36 0.86 -9.64 -4.79
N TYR A 37 -0.40 -9.80 -5.20
CA TYR A 37 -1.15 -8.75 -5.88
C TYR A 37 -1.23 -7.48 -5.02
N LEU A 38 -1.62 -7.61 -3.76
CA LEU A 38 -1.66 -6.49 -2.82
C LEU A 38 -0.30 -5.80 -2.70
N LEU A 39 0.78 -6.56 -2.58
CA LEU A 39 2.14 -6.03 -2.48
C LEU A 39 2.56 -5.27 -3.75
N ASP A 40 2.31 -5.85 -4.93
CA ASP A 40 2.67 -5.24 -6.21
C ASP A 40 1.85 -3.95 -6.42
N THR A 41 0.53 -3.97 -6.19
CA THR A 41 -0.34 -2.78 -6.26
C THR A 41 0.09 -1.68 -5.28
N LEU A 42 0.43 -2.00 -4.03
CA LEU A 42 0.89 -1.00 -3.07
C LEU A 42 2.22 -0.38 -3.50
N ASN A 43 3.18 -1.19 -3.94
CA ASN A 43 4.49 -0.69 -4.34
C ASN A 43 4.40 0.20 -5.58
N GLU A 44 3.71 -0.24 -6.62
CA GLU A 44 3.56 0.52 -7.86
C GLU A 44 2.87 1.87 -7.62
N ASN A 45 1.73 1.86 -6.95
CA ASN A 45 0.95 3.07 -6.70
C ASN A 45 1.64 4.04 -5.73
N THR A 46 2.23 3.54 -4.64
CA THR A 46 2.95 4.39 -3.70
C THR A 46 4.19 5.02 -4.33
N LEU A 47 4.95 4.26 -5.13
CA LEU A 47 6.11 4.80 -5.84
C LEU A 47 5.69 5.89 -6.83
N ALA A 48 4.60 5.69 -7.57
CA ALA A 48 4.10 6.69 -8.50
C ALA A 48 3.62 7.96 -7.78
N LEU A 49 2.87 7.82 -6.69
CA LEU A 49 2.43 8.96 -5.86
C LEU A 49 3.60 9.72 -5.23
N LYS A 50 4.68 9.03 -4.84
CA LYS A 50 5.93 9.66 -4.36
C LYS A 50 6.66 10.43 -5.46
N GLN A 51 6.75 9.88 -6.67
CA GLN A 51 7.34 10.58 -7.82
C GLN A 51 6.54 11.83 -8.22
N MET A 52 5.25 11.87 -7.89
CA MET A 52 4.38 13.03 -8.10
C MET A 52 4.41 14.02 -6.93
N GLU A 53 5.19 13.76 -5.87
CA GLU A 53 5.29 14.57 -4.66
C GLU A 53 3.94 14.73 -3.91
N ILE A 54 3.06 13.72 -4.02
CA ILE A 54 1.73 13.71 -3.39
C ILE A 54 1.75 12.96 -2.04
N SER A 55 2.56 11.90 -1.93
CA SER A 55 2.64 11.13 -0.68
C SER A 55 3.65 11.75 0.27
N ASP A 56 3.18 12.14 1.46
CA ASP A 56 3.99 12.54 2.60
C ASP A 56 3.93 11.47 3.71
N SER A 57 4.47 11.77 4.89
CA SER A 57 4.44 10.84 6.03
C SER A 57 3.03 10.44 6.47
N LEU A 58 2.07 11.36 6.37
CA LEU A 58 0.68 11.08 6.73
C LEU A 58 0.01 10.21 5.65
N GLY A 59 0.28 10.50 4.38
CA GLY A 59 -0.16 9.69 3.24
C GLY A 59 0.32 8.25 3.36
N ASP A 60 1.62 8.05 3.60
CA ASP A 60 2.21 6.71 3.79
C ASP A 60 1.56 5.98 4.99
N PHE A 61 1.26 6.69 6.08
CA PHE A 61 0.57 6.12 7.25
C PHE A 61 -0.86 5.69 6.95
N ILE A 62 -1.61 6.49 6.19
CA ILE A 62 -2.98 6.16 5.76
C ILE A 62 -2.96 4.95 4.83
N ILE A 63 -2.05 4.91 3.85
CA ILE A 63 -1.91 3.79 2.92
C ILE A 63 -1.60 2.50 3.68
N LEU A 64 -0.69 2.56 4.67
CA LEU A 64 -0.41 1.42 5.55
C LEU A 64 -1.67 0.93 6.26
N HIS A 65 -2.49 1.83 6.81
CA HIS A 65 -3.70 1.45 7.52
C HIS A 65 -4.77 0.83 6.61
N VAL A 66 -4.86 1.29 5.37
CA VAL A 66 -5.70 0.66 4.34
C VAL A 66 -5.19 -0.75 4.03
N ALA A 67 -3.89 -0.90 3.83
CA ALA A 67 -3.27 -2.20 3.55
C ALA A 67 -3.49 -3.21 4.69
N LEU A 68 -3.33 -2.78 5.95
CA LEU A 68 -3.54 -3.63 7.14
C LEU A 68 -5.00 -4.11 7.28
N LYS A 69 -5.97 -3.33 6.79
CA LYS A 69 -7.39 -3.73 6.75
C LYS A 69 -7.66 -4.78 5.67
N ASN A 70 -6.87 -4.77 4.60
CA ASN A 70 -7.03 -5.66 3.45
C ASN A 70 -6.27 -6.99 3.60
N VAL A 71 -5.46 -7.16 4.63
CA VAL A 71 -4.90 -8.47 5.00
C VAL A 71 -5.74 -9.18 6.06
N ASP A 72 -5.62 -10.51 6.10
CA ASP A 72 -6.30 -11.33 7.08
C ASP A 72 -5.79 -11.05 8.51
N LYS A 73 -6.54 -11.53 9.50
CA LYS A 73 -6.25 -11.27 10.91
C LYS A 73 -4.91 -11.86 11.35
N HIS A 74 -4.52 -13.02 10.82
CA HIS A 74 -3.29 -13.70 11.21
C HIS A 74 -2.07 -12.90 10.73
N THR A 75 -2.04 -12.54 9.45
CA THR A 75 -1.00 -11.70 8.85
C THR A 75 -0.81 -10.38 9.61
N ARG A 76 -1.92 -9.72 9.95
CA ARG A 76 -1.90 -8.48 10.74
C ARG A 76 -1.27 -8.67 12.11
N GLN A 77 -1.65 -9.73 12.83
CA GLN A 77 -1.09 -10.01 14.15
C GLN A 77 0.41 -10.31 14.10
N LEU A 78 0.88 -10.98 13.05
CA LEU A 78 2.31 -11.23 12.85
C LEU A 78 3.08 -9.92 12.61
N PHE A 79 2.53 -9.00 11.82
CA PHE A 79 3.10 -7.68 11.61
C PHE A 79 3.21 -6.89 12.92
N GLU A 80 2.12 -6.77 13.66
CA GLU A 80 2.08 -6.04 14.95
C GLU A 80 3.07 -6.63 15.97
N ARG A 81 3.23 -7.96 15.99
CA ARG A 81 4.21 -8.61 16.86
C ARG A 81 5.65 -8.30 16.44
N LYS A 82 5.94 -8.35 15.14
CA LYS A 82 7.29 -8.12 14.59
C LYS A 82 7.77 -6.69 14.83
N PHE A 83 6.87 -5.71 14.80
CA PHE A 83 7.19 -4.28 14.97
C PHE A 83 6.68 -3.70 16.29
N SER A 84 6.52 -4.54 17.32
CA SER A 84 6.02 -4.13 18.64
C SER A 84 6.95 -3.17 19.40
N ASP A 85 8.22 -3.10 19.00
CA ASP A 85 9.26 -2.20 19.51
C ASP A 85 9.30 -0.84 18.80
N LYS A 86 8.57 -0.69 17.67
CA LYS A 86 8.55 0.52 16.86
C LYS A 86 7.27 1.30 17.12
N GLU A 87 7.42 2.56 17.54
CA GLU A 87 6.28 3.43 17.88
C GLU A 87 5.32 3.62 16.70
N TYR A 88 5.87 3.83 15.50
CA TYR A 88 5.12 3.91 14.25
C TYR A 88 5.83 3.12 13.16
N PRO A 89 5.40 1.87 12.87
CA PRO A 89 5.90 1.17 11.70
C PRO A 89 5.43 1.88 10.42
N GLY A 90 6.32 2.00 9.46
CA GLY A 90 6.09 2.67 8.18
C GLY A 90 5.60 1.71 7.10
N LEU A 91 5.19 2.29 5.98
CA LEU A 91 4.70 1.52 4.83
C LEU A 91 5.78 0.59 4.26
N SER A 92 7.06 1.00 4.28
CA SER A 92 8.18 0.15 3.84
C SER A 92 8.36 -1.08 4.73
N ASP A 93 8.18 -0.94 6.05
CA ASP A 93 8.27 -2.07 6.98
C ASP A 93 7.24 -3.14 6.65
N PHE A 94 6.04 -2.70 6.27
CA PHE A 94 4.94 -3.57 5.89
C PHE A 94 5.16 -4.25 4.53
N THR A 95 5.64 -3.52 3.51
CA THR A 95 5.91 -4.12 2.20
C THR A 95 7.07 -5.11 2.28
N ASP A 96 8.12 -4.83 3.06
CA ASP A 96 9.21 -5.76 3.30
C ASP A 96 8.76 -6.99 4.10
N PHE A 97 7.96 -6.79 5.15
CA PHE A 97 7.35 -7.88 5.90
C PHE A 97 6.52 -8.80 4.99
N LEU A 98 5.61 -8.24 4.18
CA LEU A 98 4.79 -9.02 3.27
C LEU A 98 5.61 -9.75 2.22
N LYS A 99 6.67 -9.11 1.70
CA LYS A 99 7.57 -9.73 0.72
C LYS A 99 8.26 -10.96 1.28
N ASP A 100 8.72 -10.91 2.53
CA ASP A 100 9.34 -12.06 3.18
C ASP A 100 8.30 -13.13 3.56
N HIS A 101 7.13 -12.69 4.01
CA HIS A 101 6.02 -13.58 4.34
C HIS A 101 5.52 -14.37 3.11
N CYS A 102 5.37 -13.71 1.96
CA CYS A 102 4.98 -14.35 0.70
C CYS A 102 6.00 -15.39 0.21
N LYS A 103 7.29 -15.25 0.55
CA LYS A 103 8.32 -16.26 0.20
C LYS A 103 8.29 -17.47 1.13
N SER A 104 7.74 -17.32 2.33
CA SER A 104 7.65 -18.39 3.33
C SER A 104 6.41 -19.28 3.16
N LEU A 105 5.48 -18.89 2.30
CA LEU A 105 4.26 -19.60 1.92
C LEU A 105 4.45 -20.44 0.65
#